data_AF-A0A1J3D8I6-F1
#
_entry.id   AF-A0A1J3D8I6-F1
#
_cell.length_a   1.000
_cell.length_b   1.000
_cell.length_c   1.000
_cell.angle_alpha   90.00
_cell.angle_beta   90.00
_cell.angle_gamma   90.00
#
_symmetry.space_group_name_H-M   'P 1'
#
loop_
_entity.id
_entity.type
_entity.pdbx_description
1 polymer ?
#
loop_
_entity_poly.entity_id
_entity_poly.type
_entity_poly.pdbx_seq_one_letter_code
_entity_poly.pdbx_strand_id
1 'polypeptide(L)'
;EWLHDQRVLIILDDVDDLDKLDVLAKEPSWFGPGSRIIVTTDDKQILRAHGINVIYNVDFPSEEEAHEILCRSAFKDSFVRDGFEELIKKVAEFLQ
;
A
#
# COMPACT_ATOMS: atom_id res chain seq x y z
N GLU A 1 19.61 7.02 18.33
CA GLU A 1 19.25 5.81 19.10
C GLU A 1 18.38 4.96 18.21
N TRP A 2 18.78 3.72 17.96
CA TRP A 2 18.05 2.78 17.10
C TRP A 2 17.08 1.94 17.93
N LEU A 3 16.05 1.37 17.29
CA LEU A 3 14.91 0.71 17.94
C LEU A 3 15.19 -0.76 18.29
N HIS A 4 16.43 -1.09 18.64
CA HIS A 4 16.96 -2.46 18.78
C HIS A 4 16.17 -3.36 19.75
N ASP A 5 15.54 -2.79 20.78
CA ASP A 5 14.78 -3.55 21.78
C ASP A 5 13.26 -3.38 21.64
N GLN A 6 12.81 -2.61 20.63
CA GLN A 6 11.41 -2.31 20.43
C GLN A 6 10.85 -3.08 19.25
N ARG A 7 9.74 -3.77 19.50
CA ARG A 7 8.91 -4.33 18.43
C ARG A 7 8.11 -3.21 17.78
N VAL A 8 8.38 -2.93 16.51
CA VAL A 8 7.75 -1.82 15.77
C VAL A 8 7.06 -2.29 14.49
N LEU A 9 6.05 -1.52 14.07
CA LEU A 9 5.47 -1.59 12.73
C LEU A 9 5.74 -0.24 12.05
N ILE A 10 6.53 -0.26 10.97
CA ILE A 10 6.88 0.94 10.21
C ILE A 10 6.30 0.80 8.80
N ILE A 11 5.65 1.86 8.31
CA ILE A 11 5.14 1.96 6.94
C ILE A 11 5.89 3.11 6.28
N LEU A 12 6.68 2.79 5.26
CA LEU A 12 7.37 3.74 4.42
C LEU A 12 6.57 3.87 3.13
N ASP A 13 5.80 4.95 3.03
CA ASP A 13 4.91 5.17 1.90
C ASP A 13 5.62 5.92 0.76
N ASP A 14 5.35 5.53 -0.48
CA ASP A 14 5.79 6.21 -1.71
C ASP A 14 7.31 6.41 -1.79
N VAL A 15 8.07 5.34 -1.58
CA VAL A 15 9.54 5.37 -1.69
C VAL A 15 9.96 5.38 -3.15
N ASP A 16 10.56 6.48 -3.58
CA ASP A 16 11.01 6.79 -4.94
C ASP A 16 12.55 6.76 -5.10
N ASP A 17 13.28 6.56 -4.00
CA ASP A 17 14.75 6.60 -3.97
C ASP A 17 15.33 5.57 -3.01
N LEU A 18 16.34 4.83 -3.47
CA LEU A 18 17.09 3.85 -2.68
C LEU A 18 17.81 4.50 -1.50
N ASP A 19 18.35 5.71 -1.68
CA ASP A 19 19.09 6.40 -0.61
C ASP A 19 18.16 6.75 0.56
N LYS A 20 16.89 7.09 0.28
CA LYS A 20 15.88 7.31 1.32
C LYS A 20 15.60 6.02 2.10
N LEU A 21 15.49 4.89 1.41
CA LEU A 21 15.25 3.60 2.05
C LEU A 21 16.44 3.18 2.91
N ASP A 22 17.67 3.41 2.45
CA ASP A 22 18.90 3.18 3.22
C ASP A 22 18.96 4.04 4.49
N VAL A 23 18.57 5.31 4.42
CA VAL A 23 18.57 6.18 5.62
C VAL A 23 17.55 5.70 6.67
N LEU A 24 16.41 5.16 6.24
CA LEU A 24 15.30 4.80 7.13
C LEU A 24 15.34 3.36 7.62
N ALA A 25 15.80 2.42 6.79
CA ALA A 25 15.71 0.98 7.05
C ALA A 25 16.80 0.18 6.32
N LYS A 26 18.08 0.60 6.45
CA LYS A 26 19.22 -0.12 5.85
C LYS A 26 19.32 -1.57 6.29
N GLU A 27 19.28 -1.78 7.60
CA GLU A 27 19.62 -3.07 8.21
C GLU A 27 18.47 -3.53 9.13
N PRO A 28 18.02 -4.79 9.03
CA PRO A 28 17.01 -5.34 9.94
C PRO A 28 17.43 -5.26 11.41
N SER A 29 18.74 -5.25 11.67
CA SER A 29 19.30 -5.13 13.01
C SER A 29 18.92 -3.84 13.73
N TRP A 30 18.49 -2.80 13.02
CA TRP A 30 18.04 -1.53 13.62
C TRP A 30 16.75 -1.66 14.45
N PHE A 31 16.03 -2.77 14.31
CA PHE A 31 14.71 -2.98 14.89
C PHE A 31 14.68 -4.22 15.77
N GLY A 32 13.87 -4.18 16.83
CA GLY A 32 13.75 -5.30 17.75
C GLY A 32 13.04 -6.51 17.16
N PRO A 33 13.19 -7.69 17.79
CA PRO A 33 12.57 -8.92 17.32
C PRO A 33 11.05 -8.81 17.13
N GLY A 34 10.55 -9.38 16.04
CA GLY A 34 9.11 -9.36 15.69
C GLY A 34 8.62 -8.05 15.07
N SER A 35 9.52 -7.12 14.77
CA SER A 35 9.23 -5.91 14.01
C SER A 35 8.86 -6.21 12.56
N ARG A 36 8.10 -5.31 11.94
CA ARG A 36 7.75 -5.37 10.52
C ARG A 36 7.91 -4.00 9.90
N ILE A 37 8.56 -3.95 8.75
CA ILE A 37 8.70 -2.76 7.92
C ILE A 37 8.00 -3.07 6.60
N ILE A 38 7.06 -2.23 6.22
CA ILE A 38 6.31 -2.30 4.96
C ILE A 38 6.73 -1.09 4.13
N VAL A 39 7.16 -1.33 2.90
CA VAL A 39 7.56 -0.28 1.96
C VAL A 39 6.58 -0.33 0.79
N THR A 40 5.99 0.81 0.43
CA THR A 40 5.21 0.96 -0.80
C THR A 40 6.04 1.77 -1.80
N THR A 41 5.98 1.36 -3.07
CA THR A 41 6.66 2.02 -4.17
C THR A 41 6.00 1.56 -5.47
N ASP A 42 6.01 2.42 -6.48
CA ASP A 42 5.67 2.07 -7.85
C ASP A 42 6.86 1.46 -8.63
N ASP A 43 8.10 1.60 -8.11
CA ASP A 43 9.31 1.03 -8.69
C ASP A 43 9.86 -0.16 -7.89
N LYS A 44 9.49 -1.36 -8.32
CA LYS A 44 10.02 -2.62 -7.77
C LYS A 44 11.54 -2.77 -7.85
N GLN A 45 12.24 -2.01 -8.69
CA GLN A 45 13.71 -2.08 -8.77
C GLN A 45 14.36 -1.52 -7.53
N ILE A 46 13.76 -0.52 -6.87
CA ILE A 46 14.25 0.03 -5.61
C ILE A 46 14.27 -1.06 -4.54
N LEU A 47 13.17 -1.82 -4.41
CA LEU A 47 13.08 -2.93 -3.44
C LEU A 47 14.15 -3.99 -3.71
N ARG A 48 14.35 -4.36 -4.98
CA ARG A 48 15.35 -5.35 -5.37
C ARG A 48 16.78 -4.87 -5.14
N ALA A 49 17.07 -3.61 -5.44
CA ALA A 49 18.38 -3.01 -5.20
C ALA A 49 18.72 -2.98 -3.70
N HIS A 50 17.72 -2.78 -2.84
CA HIS A 50 17.83 -2.88 -1.38
C HIS A 50 17.95 -4.32 -0.85
N GLY A 51 17.81 -5.34 -1.71
CA GLY A 51 17.84 -6.75 -1.31
C GLY A 51 16.54 -7.27 -0.69
N ILE A 52 15.42 -6.55 -0.85
CA ILE A 52 14.10 -6.99 -0.41
C ILE A 52 13.57 -8.05 -1.39
N ASN A 53 13.40 -9.28 -0.88
CA ASN A 53 12.95 -10.42 -1.69
C ASN A 53 11.45 -10.72 -1.54
N VAL A 54 10.82 -10.24 -0.46
CA VAL A 54 9.38 -10.42 -0.21
C VAL A 54 8.66 -9.21 -0.78
N ILE A 55 8.22 -9.32 -2.03
CA ILE A 55 7.53 -8.26 -2.78
C ILE A 55 6.12 -8.72 -3.08
N TYR A 56 5.13 -7.91 -2.71
CA TYR A 56 3.73 -8.10 -3.08
C TYR A 56 3.35 -7.06 -4.14
N ASN A 57 2.92 -7.53 -5.32
CA ASN A 57 2.35 -6.67 -6.33
C ASN A 57 0.88 -6.42 -6.01
N VAL A 58 0.51 -5.16 -5.78
CA VAL A 58 -0.89 -4.79 -5.61
C VAL A 58 -1.50 -4.67 -7.00
N ASP A 59 -2.49 -5.52 -7.29
CA ASP A 59 -3.23 -5.47 -8.55
C ASP A 59 -4.39 -4.46 -8.45
N PHE A 60 -4.93 -4.10 -9.61
CA PHE A 60 -6.17 -3.29 -9.65
C PHE A 60 -7.32 -4.03 -8.96
N PRO A 61 -8.24 -3.30 -8.31
CA PRO A 61 -9.44 -3.92 -7.76
C PRO A 61 -10.27 -4.56 -8.87
N SER A 62 -10.92 -5.68 -8.56
CA SER A 62 -11.99 -6.22 -9.41
C SER A 62 -13.13 -5.22 -9.57
N GLU A 63 -14.01 -5.41 -10.56
CA GLU A 63 -15.19 -4.56 -10.76
C GLU A 63 -16.05 -4.47 -9.48
N GLU A 64 -16.24 -5.59 -8.79
CA GLU A 64 -16.98 -5.66 -7.53
C GLU A 64 -16.28 -4.87 -6.41
N GLU A 65 -14.97 -5.03 -6.25
CA GLU A 65 -14.18 -4.27 -5.27
C GLU A 65 -14.15 -2.77 -5.60
N ALA A 66 -14.03 -2.40 -6.87
CA ALA A 66 -14.06 -1.00 -7.31
C ALA A 66 -15.42 -0.36 -7.00
N HIS A 67 -16.52 -1.08 -7.25
CA HIS A 67 -17.87 -0.65 -6.87
C HIS A 67 -17.98 -0.48 -5.35
N GLU A 68 -17.50 -1.43 -4.57
CA GLU A 68 -17.56 -1.35 -3.11
C GLU A 68 -16.73 -0.17 -2.58
N ILE A 69 -15.51 0.03 -3.09
CA ILE A 69 -14.64 1.16 -2.74
C ILE A 69 -15.34 2.49 -3.06
N LEU A 70 -15.97 2.59 -4.23
CA LEU A 70 -16.69 3.79 -4.64
C LEU A 70 -17.90 4.07 -3.74
N CYS A 71 -18.73 3.05 -3.48
CA CYS A 71 -19.88 3.14 -2.57
C CYS A 71 -19.45 3.59 -1.18
N ARG A 72 -18.41 2.95 -0.61
CA ARG A 72 -17.90 3.27 0.73
C ARG A 72 -17.40 4.70 0.79
N SER A 73 -16.77 5.19 -0.27
CA SER A 73 -16.22 6.56 -0.34
C SER A 73 -17.31 7.62 -0.53
N ALA A 74 -18.24 7.40 -1.46
CA ALA A 74 -19.27 8.38 -1.82
C ALA A 74 -20.46 8.38 -0.84
N PHE A 75 -20.85 7.20 -0.35
CA PHE A 75 -22.07 7.04 0.42
C PHE A 75 -21.84 6.65 1.88
N LYS A 76 -20.61 6.30 2.27
CA LYS A 76 -20.27 5.72 3.57
C LYS A 76 -21.03 4.41 3.85
N ASP A 77 -21.35 3.69 2.78
CA ASP A 77 -22.08 2.43 2.78
C ASP A 77 -21.48 1.48 1.72
N SER A 78 -21.68 0.17 1.85
CA SER A 78 -21.21 -0.82 0.86
C SER A 78 -22.14 -0.97 -0.33
N PHE A 79 -23.34 -0.38 -0.28
CA PHE A 79 -24.35 -0.51 -1.33
C PHE A 79 -24.49 0.76 -2.15
N VAL A 80 -24.83 0.56 -3.43
CA VAL A 80 -25.23 1.65 -4.32
C VAL A 80 -26.57 2.20 -3.81
N ARG A 81 -26.67 3.52 -3.65
CA ARG A 81 -27.97 4.15 -3.40
C ARG A 81 -28.81 4.15 -4.66
N ASP A 82 -30.11 3.95 -4.51
CA ASP A 82 -31.07 3.99 -5.61
C ASP A 82 -30.85 5.22 -6.51
N GLY A 83 -30.66 4.97 -7.80
CA GLY A 83 -30.47 6.00 -8.83
C GLY A 83 -29.00 6.37 -9.12
N PHE A 84 -28.03 5.72 -8.46
CA PHE A 84 -26.60 5.92 -8.71
C PHE A 84 -25.92 4.76 -9.44
N GLU A 85 -26.66 3.71 -9.82
CA GLU A 85 -26.13 2.48 -10.43
C GLU A 85 -25.36 2.75 -11.73
N GLU A 86 -25.95 3.56 -12.62
CA GLU A 86 -25.31 3.91 -13.89
C GLU A 86 -24.06 4.79 -13.69
N LEU A 87 -24.09 5.67 -12.68
CA LEU A 87 -22.96 6.55 -12.36
C LEU A 87 -21.78 5.75 -11.79
N ILE A 88 -22.05 4.82 -10.86
CA ILE A 88 -21.02 3.97 -10.26
C ILE A 88 -20.35 3.11 -11.32
N LYS A 89 -21.13 2.50 -12.22
CA LYS A 89 -20.59 1.71 -13.32
C LYS A 89 -19.66 2.54 -14.22
N LYS A 90 -20.11 3.74 -14.64
CA LYS A 90 -19.30 4.63 -15.48
C LYS A 90 -17.99 5.05 -14.80
N VAL A 91 -18.03 5.36 -13.50
CA VAL A 91 -16.82 5.77 -12.76
C VAL A 91 -15.88 4.60 -12.56
N ALA A 92 -16.39 3.39 -12.30
CA ALA A 92 -15.57 2.19 -12.16
C ALA A 92 -14.84 1.84 -13.47
N GLU A 93 -15.51 2.00 -14.62
CA GLU A 93 -14.89 1.84 -15.95
C GLU A 93 -13.74 2.83 -16.21
N PHE A 94 -13.69 3.99 -15.53
CA PHE A 94 -12.59 4.96 -15.63
C PHE A 94 -11.39 4.64 -14.71
N LEU A 95 -11.58 3.81 -13.69
CA LEU A 95 -10.58 3.51 -12.67
C LEU A 95 -9.87 2.16 -12.89
N GLN A 96 -10.28 1.41 -13.91
CA GLN A 96 -9.66 0.19 -14.42
C GLN A 96 -8.77 0.48 -15.62
#